data_AF-A0A1F8EHF4-F1
#
_entry.id   AF-A0A1F8EHF4-F1
#
_cell.length_a   1.000
_cell.length_b   1.000
_cell.length_c   1.000
_cell.angle_alpha   90.00
_cell.angle_beta   90.00
_cell.angle_gamma   90.00
#
_symmetry.space_group_name_H-M   'P 1'
#
loop_
_entity.id
_entity.type
_entity.pdbx_description
1 polymer ?
#
loop_
_entity_poly.entity_id
_entity_poly.type
_entity_poly.pdbx_seq_one_letter_code
_entity_poly.pdbx_strand_id
1 'polypeptide(L)'
;MSRFLSKLSPEWSLRIGLGAMYVYSGIDIIRHPTSWFWAVRPLLKWLPASIQASLGTSEVMTRYLIVQGIGELALAFLFLAWFLPKYLVKWAALFSVLEFAGILLLLPINAITFRDIGLLGAFLALWLMLMRRSFDMPAEQHEPEGLKRAEYHDLPSLKKNASGEPVVETFEEFMREK
;
A
#
# COMPACT_ATOMS: atom_id res chain seq x y z
N MET A 1 -1.01 -22.93 8.66
CA MET A 1 -1.05 -21.45 8.58
C MET A 1 -0.50 -20.89 7.26
N SER A 2 0.52 -21.50 6.61
CA SER A 2 1.15 -20.99 5.39
C SER A 2 0.24 -20.88 4.15
N ARG A 3 -0.74 -21.77 3.97
CA ARG A 3 -1.64 -21.76 2.79
C ARG A 3 -2.73 -20.67 2.78
N PHE A 4 -3.00 -20.05 3.94
CA PHE A 4 -4.04 -19.01 4.04
C PHE A 4 -3.45 -17.63 3.76
N LEU A 5 -2.28 -17.34 4.34
CA LEU A 5 -1.55 -16.08 4.11
C LEU A 5 -1.04 -15.96 2.66
N SER A 6 -0.75 -17.08 1.99
CA SER A 6 -0.35 -17.07 0.57
C SER A 6 -1.46 -16.65 -0.40
N LYS A 7 -2.71 -16.54 0.06
CA LYS A 7 -3.86 -16.12 -0.76
C LYS A 7 -4.24 -14.65 -0.60
N LEU A 8 -3.69 -13.97 0.41
CA LEU A 8 -3.92 -12.55 0.63
C LEU A 8 -3.00 -11.75 -0.27
N SER A 9 -3.57 -11.09 -1.28
CA SER A 9 -2.80 -10.15 -2.09
C SER A 9 -2.36 -8.97 -1.22
N PRO A 10 -1.18 -8.37 -1.48
CA PRO A 10 -0.75 -7.19 -0.73
C PRO A 10 -1.76 -6.03 -0.77
N GLU A 11 -2.49 -5.90 -1.89
CA GLU A 11 -3.62 -4.97 -2.03
C GLU A 11 -4.69 -5.20 -0.95
N TRP A 12 -5.11 -6.45 -0.75
CA TRP A 12 -6.13 -6.79 0.24
C TRP A 12 -5.65 -6.58 1.68
N SER A 13 -4.38 -6.90 1.96
CA SER A 13 -3.78 -6.62 3.27
C SER A 13 -3.80 -5.12 3.58
N LEU A 14 -3.45 -4.26 2.60
CA LEU A 14 -3.53 -2.81 2.74
C LEU A 14 -4.97 -2.33 2.92
N ARG A 15 -5.91 -2.82 2.11
CA ARG A 15 -7.33 -2.45 2.20
C ARG A 15 -7.93 -2.79 3.57
N ILE A 16 -7.63 -3.97 4.11
CA ILE A 16 -8.13 -4.39 5.42
C ILE A 16 -7.54 -3.53 6.53
N GLY A 17 -6.21 -3.32 6.54
CA GLY A 17 -5.54 -2.51 7.57
C GLY A 17 -6.00 -1.05 7.56
N LEU A 18 -6.02 -0.43 6.38
CA LEU A 18 -6.44 0.97 6.21
C LEU A 18 -7.94 1.15 6.45
N GLY A 19 -8.76 0.20 5.99
CA GLY A 19 -10.20 0.20 6.24
C GLY A 19 -10.52 0.06 7.73
N ALA A 20 -9.89 -0.87 8.43
CA ALA A 20 -10.08 -1.04 9.88
C ALA A 20 -9.64 0.20 10.67
N MET A 21 -8.55 0.85 10.25
CA MET A 21 -8.11 2.12 10.82
C MET A 21 -9.18 3.20 10.67
N TYR A 22 -9.75 3.39 9.48
CA TYR A 22 -10.83 4.36 9.26
C TYR A 22 -12.14 4.01 9.98
N VAL A 23 -12.45 2.71 10.17
CA VAL A 23 -13.59 2.31 11.04
C VAL A 23 -13.35 2.81 12.46
N TYR A 24 -12.14 2.55 12.99
CA TYR A 24 -11.79 2.93 14.34
C TYR A 24 -11.83 4.46 14.52
N SER A 25 -11.14 5.22 13.67
CA SER A 25 -11.09 6.68 13.76
C SER A 25 -12.46 7.31 13.52
N GLY A 26 -13.22 6.83 12.52
CA GLY A 26 -14.54 7.39 12.21
C GLY A 26 -15.53 7.21 13.35
N ILE A 27 -15.54 6.04 14.01
CA ILE A 27 -16.37 5.81 15.20
C ILE A 27 -15.93 6.70 16.35
N ASP A 28 -14.62 6.83 16.60
CA ASP A 28 -14.09 7.64 17.68
C ASP A 28 -14.42 9.13 17.51
N ILE A 29 -14.26 9.67 16.30
CA ILE A 29 -14.59 11.06 15.97
C ILE A 29 -16.08 11.35 16.17
N ILE A 30 -16.97 10.43 15.75
CA ILE A 30 -18.41 10.62 15.91
C ILE A 30 -18.81 10.57 17.39
N ARG A 31 -18.21 9.68 18.19
CA ARG A 31 -18.54 9.50 19.61
C ARG A 31 -17.90 10.56 20.51
N HIS A 32 -16.69 11.00 20.18
CA HIS A 32 -15.88 11.88 21.00
C HIS A 32 -15.26 13.05 20.19
N PRO A 33 -16.08 13.87 19.50
CA PRO A 33 -15.57 14.93 18.61
C PRO A 33 -14.72 15.97 19.35
N THR A 34 -14.98 16.23 20.62
CA THR A 34 -14.19 17.18 21.43
C THR A 34 -12.73 16.75 21.59
N SER A 35 -12.44 15.45 21.57
CA SER A 35 -11.08 14.89 21.62
C SER A 35 -10.27 15.17 20.35
N TRP A 36 -10.91 15.64 19.28
CA TRP A 36 -10.29 15.93 17.97
C TRP A 36 -10.17 17.43 17.67
N PHE A 37 -10.61 18.29 18.59
CA PHE A 37 -10.51 19.74 18.43
C PHE A 37 -9.07 20.22 18.25
N TRP A 38 -8.10 19.50 18.82
CA TRP A 38 -6.68 19.82 18.67
C TRP A 38 -6.19 19.73 17.22
N ALA A 39 -6.83 18.91 16.37
CA ALA A 39 -6.46 18.78 14.96
C ALA A 39 -7.04 19.93 14.11
N VAL A 40 -8.24 20.40 14.44
CA VAL A 40 -8.95 21.46 13.69
C VAL A 40 -8.47 22.86 14.06
N ARG A 41 -8.21 23.12 15.35
CA ARG A 41 -7.84 24.46 15.84
C ARG A 41 -6.60 25.06 15.15
N PRO A 42 -5.50 24.31 14.90
CA PRO A 42 -4.35 24.82 14.16
C PRO A 42 -4.70 25.23 12.73
N LEU A 43 -5.60 24.49 12.06
CA LEU A 43 -6.01 24.79 10.68
C LEU A 43 -6.72 26.15 10.59
N LEU A 44 -7.54 26.50 11.59
CA LEU A 44 -8.24 27.78 11.64
C LEU A 44 -7.29 28.98 11.75
N LYS A 45 -6.07 28.81 12.28
CA LYS A 45 -5.11 29.91 12.43
C LYS A 45 -4.66 30.50 11.08
N TRP A 46 -4.80 29.75 10.00
CA TRP A 46 -4.50 30.20 8.64
C TRP A 46 -5.61 31.07 8.04
N LEU A 47 -6.77 31.15 8.68
CA LEU A 47 -7.91 31.93 8.20
C LEU A 47 -7.94 33.34 8.82
N PRO A 48 -8.57 34.33 8.16
CA PRO A 48 -8.84 35.64 8.75
C PRO A 48 -9.65 35.56 10.06
N ALA A 49 -9.43 36.52 10.96
CA ALA A 49 -10.07 36.55 12.29
C ALA A 49 -11.62 36.52 12.24
N SER A 50 -12.23 37.16 11.23
CA SER A 50 -13.68 37.14 11.03
C SER A 50 -14.22 35.74 10.75
N ILE A 51 -13.46 34.92 10.00
CA ILE A 51 -13.81 33.54 9.69
C ILE A 51 -13.53 32.64 10.90
N GLN A 52 -12.42 32.87 11.61
CA GLN A 52 -12.11 32.15 12.85
C GLN A 52 -13.21 32.31 13.91
N ALA A 53 -13.78 33.51 14.05
CA ALA A 53 -14.86 33.75 15.01
C ALA A 53 -16.14 32.96 14.69
N SER A 54 -16.42 32.73 13.40
CA SER A 54 -17.57 31.95 12.94
C SER A 54 -17.33 30.43 13.04
N LEU A 55 -16.19 29.96 12.53
CA LEU A 55 -15.89 28.53 12.41
C LEU A 55 -15.26 27.93 13.67
N GLY A 56 -14.69 28.75 14.55
CA GLY A 56 -14.04 28.32 15.79
C GLY A 56 -15.00 28.04 16.95
N THR A 57 -16.31 28.19 16.73
CA THR A 57 -17.30 27.83 17.74
C THR A 57 -17.32 26.31 17.95
N SER A 58 -17.50 25.89 19.21
CA SER A 58 -17.50 24.46 19.57
C SER A 58 -18.57 23.67 18.81
N GLU A 59 -19.71 24.29 18.52
CA GLU A 59 -20.81 23.67 17.80
C GLU A 59 -20.44 23.40 16.33
N VAL A 60 -19.90 24.39 15.63
CA VAL A 60 -19.51 24.24 14.21
C VAL A 60 -18.39 23.21 14.07
N MET A 61 -17.38 23.26 14.94
CA MET A 61 -16.30 22.27 14.94
C MET A 61 -16.81 20.85 15.21
N THR A 62 -17.75 20.69 16.16
CA THR A 62 -18.36 19.38 16.45
C THR A 62 -19.08 18.82 15.23
N ARG A 63 -19.88 19.65 14.54
CA ARG A 63 -20.59 19.24 13.33
C ARG A 63 -19.63 18.87 12.21
N TYR A 64 -18.58 19.69 11.99
CA TYR A 64 -17.54 19.40 11.01
C TYR A 64 -16.88 18.05 11.27
N LEU A 65 -16.48 17.78 12.50
CA LEU A 65 -15.85 16.52 12.88
C LEU A 65 -16.79 15.32 12.73
N ILE A 66 -18.06 15.44 13.11
CA ILE A 66 -19.04 14.36 12.90
C ILE A 66 -19.17 14.04 11.40
N VAL A 67 -19.26 15.07 10.54
CA VAL A 67 -19.32 14.87 9.08
C VAL A 67 -18.03 14.22 8.56
N GLN A 68 -16.88 14.63 9.06
CA GLN A 68 -15.59 14.04 8.71
C GLN A 68 -15.51 12.57 9.15
N GLY A 69 -15.94 12.23 10.36
CA GLY A 69 -16.03 10.84 10.84
C GLY A 69 -16.98 9.98 10.02
N ILE A 70 -18.12 10.53 9.57
CA ILE A 70 -19.01 9.83 8.61
C ILE A 70 -18.30 9.59 7.28
N GLY A 71 -17.53 10.57 6.80
CA GLY A 71 -16.69 10.45 5.61
C GLY A 71 -15.65 9.34 5.74
N GLU A 72 -14.98 9.25 6.89
CA GLU A 72 -14.03 8.17 7.17
C GLU A 72 -14.71 6.80 7.17
N LEU A 73 -15.90 6.66 7.75
CA LEU A 73 -16.67 5.40 7.70
C LEU A 73 -17.08 5.03 6.27
N ALA A 74 -17.40 6.03 5.43
CA ALA A 74 -17.66 5.79 4.01
C ALA A 74 -16.41 5.30 3.28
N LEU A 75 -15.24 5.91 3.53
CA LEU A 75 -13.96 5.44 2.98
C LEU A 75 -13.62 4.02 3.47
N ALA A 76 -13.83 3.74 4.76
CA ALA A 76 -13.65 2.40 5.33
C ALA A 76 -14.50 1.36 4.60
N PHE A 77 -15.78 1.67 4.35
CA PHE A 77 -16.66 0.80 3.58
C PHE A 77 -16.11 0.57 2.16
N LEU A 78 -15.64 1.62 1.47
CA LEU A 78 -15.03 1.47 0.13
C LEU A 78 -13.80 0.55 0.16
N PHE A 79 -12.95 0.65 1.18
CA PHE A 79 -11.79 -0.23 1.31
C PHE A 79 -12.18 -1.68 1.61
N LEU A 80 -13.14 -1.91 2.50
CA LEU A 80 -13.49 -3.25 2.96
C LEU A 80 -14.48 -4.00 2.04
N ALA A 81 -15.24 -3.28 1.20
CA ALA A 81 -16.20 -3.90 0.30
C ALA A 81 -15.49 -4.62 -0.87
N TRP A 82 -15.55 -5.96 -0.85
CA TRP A 82 -14.91 -6.82 -1.84
C TRP A 82 -15.61 -6.79 -3.22
N PHE A 83 -16.89 -6.45 -3.24
CA PHE A 83 -17.72 -6.44 -4.44
C PHE A 83 -17.72 -5.10 -5.19
N LEU A 84 -17.12 -4.04 -4.63
CA LEU A 84 -17.09 -2.73 -5.28
C LEU A 84 -16.05 -2.66 -6.41
N PRO A 85 -16.32 -1.85 -7.45
CA PRO A 85 -15.39 -1.68 -8.54
C PRO A 85 -14.10 -0.98 -8.07
N LYS A 86 -12.96 -1.46 -8.57
CA LYS A 86 -11.61 -1.02 -8.12
C LYS A 86 -11.35 0.49 -8.31
N TYR A 87 -12.03 1.14 -9.26
CA TYR A 87 -11.86 2.58 -9.46
C TYR A 87 -12.33 3.40 -8.27
N LEU A 88 -13.36 2.95 -7.52
CA LEU A 88 -13.81 3.62 -6.30
C LEU A 88 -12.75 3.53 -5.20
N VAL A 89 -12.15 2.35 -5.04
CA VAL A 89 -11.05 2.13 -4.10
C VAL A 89 -9.83 2.98 -4.46
N LYS A 90 -9.57 3.15 -5.77
CA LYS A 90 -8.50 4.02 -6.27
C LYS A 90 -8.72 5.47 -5.88
N TRP A 91 -9.93 6.00 -6.08
CA TRP A 91 -10.26 7.37 -5.69
C TRP A 91 -10.27 7.54 -4.17
N ALA A 92 -10.80 6.57 -3.43
CA ALA A 92 -10.74 6.56 -1.97
C ALA A 92 -9.28 6.63 -1.48
N ALA A 93 -8.40 5.80 -2.01
CA ALA A 93 -6.97 5.82 -1.68
C ALA A 93 -6.33 7.17 -2.00
N LEU A 94 -6.67 7.80 -3.13
CA LEU A 94 -6.16 9.12 -3.47
C LEU A 94 -6.64 10.19 -2.49
N PHE A 95 -7.92 10.23 -2.16
CA PHE A 95 -8.45 11.18 -1.18
C PHE A 95 -7.79 11.00 0.18
N SER A 96 -7.55 9.77 0.62
CA SER A 96 -6.80 9.48 1.84
C SER A 96 -5.34 9.94 1.78
N VAL A 97 -4.64 9.75 0.65
CA VAL A 97 -3.29 10.31 0.45
C VAL A 97 -3.31 11.83 0.64
N LEU A 98 -4.28 12.51 0.02
CA LEU A 98 -4.41 13.96 0.12
C LEU A 98 -4.76 14.43 1.54
N GLU A 99 -5.64 13.70 2.23
CA GLU A 99 -5.99 13.96 3.63
C GLU A 99 -4.76 13.88 4.54
N PHE A 100 -4.03 12.76 4.52
CA PHE A 100 -2.86 12.58 5.36
C PHE A 100 -1.70 13.50 4.97
N ALA A 101 -1.52 13.80 3.67
CA ALA A 101 -0.57 14.81 3.23
C ALA A 101 -0.96 16.20 3.76
N GLY A 102 -2.24 16.57 3.70
CA GLY A 102 -2.75 17.82 4.24
C GLY A 102 -2.53 17.94 5.74
N ILE A 103 -2.81 16.88 6.51
CA ILE A 103 -2.54 16.83 7.95
C ILE A 103 -1.05 17.05 8.22
N LEU A 104 -0.17 16.31 7.56
CA LEU A 104 1.27 16.40 7.78
C LEU A 104 1.89 17.75 7.35
N LEU A 105 1.30 18.41 6.35
CA LEU A 105 1.76 19.72 5.89
C LEU A 105 1.26 20.88 6.77
N LEU A 106 0.06 20.75 7.32
CA LEU A 106 -0.61 21.85 8.02
C LEU A 106 -0.52 21.75 9.55
N LEU A 107 -0.23 20.56 10.10
CA LEU A 107 -0.08 20.34 11.54
C LEU A 107 1.40 20.17 11.92
N PRO A 108 1.82 20.67 13.10
CA PRO A 108 3.17 20.45 13.61
C PRO A 108 3.47 18.96 13.83
N ILE A 109 4.70 18.54 13.51
CA ILE A 109 5.14 17.15 13.73
C ILE A 109 5.26 16.87 15.23
N ASN A 110 4.43 15.97 15.73
CA ASN A 110 4.44 15.45 17.09
C ASN A 110 4.30 13.91 17.08
N ALA A 111 4.24 13.28 18.26
CA ALA A 111 4.12 11.83 18.36
C ALA A 111 2.86 11.26 17.67
N ILE A 112 1.76 12.01 17.63
CA ILE A 112 0.50 11.60 16.99
C ILE A 112 0.66 11.68 15.47
N THR A 113 1.12 12.82 14.94
CA THR A 113 1.26 13.01 13.49
C THR A 113 2.43 12.21 12.91
N PHE A 114 3.41 11.81 13.72
CA PHE A 114 4.51 10.95 13.24
C PHE A 114 4.01 9.60 12.74
N ARG A 115 3.01 9.01 13.42
CA ARG A 115 2.32 7.79 12.97
C ARG A 115 1.72 7.95 11.57
N ASP A 116 1.24 9.15 11.26
CA ASP A 116 0.51 9.44 10.04
C ASP A 116 1.41 9.42 8.80
N ILE A 117 2.74 9.50 8.96
CA ILE A 117 3.72 9.27 7.88
C ILE A 117 3.63 7.83 7.35
N GLY A 118 3.48 6.86 8.25
CA GLY A 118 3.32 5.46 7.87
C GLY A 118 1.98 5.22 7.16
N LEU A 119 0.91 5.88 7.63
CA LEU A 119 -0.40 5.81 7.00
C LEU A 119 -0.39 6.43 5.60
N LEU A 120 0.23 7.60 5.43
CA LEU A 120 0.44 8.23 4.13
C LEU A 120 1.14 7.27 3.15
N GLY A 121 2.24 6.63 3.59
CA GLY A 121 2.96 5.66 2.78
C GLY A 121 2.09 4.45 2.39
N ALA A 122 1.27 3.94 3.31
CA ALA A 122 0.36 2.82 3.04
C ALA A 122 -0.74 3.19 2.03
N PHE A 123 -1.37 4.37 2.17
CA PHE A 123 -2.36 4.85 1.20
C PHE A 123 -1.73 5.12 -0.17
N LEU A 124 -0.54 5.70 -0.21
CA LEU A 124 0.19 5.97 -1.45
C LEU A 124 0.55 4.66 -2.17
N ALA A 125 1.04 3.66 -1.42
CA ALA A 125 1.32 2.34 -1.97
C ALA A 125 0.06 1.70 -2.56
N LEU A 126 -1.07 1.72 -1.83
CA LEU A 126 -2.34 1.19 -2.31
C LEU A 126 -2.80 1.91 -3.60
N TRP A 127 -2.73 3.24 -3.62
CA TRP A 127 -3.11 4.03 -4.79
C TRP A 127 -2.24 3.71 -6.02
N LEU A 128 -0.92 3.62 -5.86
CA LEU A 128 0.01 3.27 -6.94
C LEU A 128 -0.21 1.84 -7.46
N MET A 129 -0.50 0.88 -6.57
CA MET A 129 -0.84 -0.48 -6.97
C MET A 129 -2.13 -0.55 -7.81
N LEU A 130 -3.15 0.24 -7.43
CA LEU A 130 -4.42 0.32 -8.16
C LEU A 130 -4.29 1.07 -9.49
N MET A 131 -3.37 2.04 -9.59
CA MET A 131 -3.02 2.71 -10.84
C MET A 131 -2.35 1.75 -11.83
N ARG A 132 -1.37 0.94 -11.37
CA ARG A 132 -0.64 0.01 -12.23
C ARG A 132 -1.52 -1.08 -12.84
N ARG A 133 -2.53 -1.59 -12.12
CA ARG A 133 -3.51 -2.56 -12.66
C ARG A 133 -4.44 -2.00 -13.73
N SER A 134 -4.47 -0.68 -13.94
CA SER A 134 -5.17 -0.07 -15.09
C SER A 134 -4.33 -0.16 -16.37
N PHE A 135 -3.06 -0.53 -16.25
CA PHE A 135 -2.10 -0.86 -17.32
C PHE A 135 -1.74 -2.35 -17.25
N ASP A 136 -2.74 -3.22 -17.22
CA ASP A 136 -2.51 -4.55 -17.77
C ASP A 136 -2.38 -4.33 -19.29
N MET A 137 -1.15 -4.18 -19.79
CA MET A 137 -0.87 -4.50 -21.18
C MET A 137 -1.52 -5.86 -21.44
N PRO A 138 -2.26 -6.06 -22.55
CA PRO A 138 -2.72 -7.39 -22.90
C PRO A 138 -1.49 -8.26 -22.79
N ALA A 139 -1.52 -9.22 -21.86
CA ALA A 139 -0.48 -10.22 -21.78
C ALA A 139 -0.45 -10.78 -23.19
N GLU A 140 0.59 -10.43 -23.93
CA GLU A 140 0.80 -10.96 -25.26
C GLU A 140 0.73 -12.46 -25.04
N GLN A 141 -0.35 -13.07 -25.51
CA GLN A 141 -0.44 -14.50 -25.72
C GLN A 141 0.49 -14.84 -26.88
N HIS A 142 1.73 -14.39 -26.80
CA HIS A 142 2.84 -15.04 -27.46
C HIS A 142 3.32 -16.05 -26.42
N GLU A 143 2.66 -17.20 -26.42
CA GLU A 143 3.47 -18.42 -26.37
C GLU A 143 4.59 -18.21 -27.39
N PRO A 144 5.87 -18.22 -26.99
CA PRO A 144 6.93 -18.20 -27.97
C PRO A 144 6.79 -19.49 -28.78
N GLU A 145 6.12 -19.38 -29.92
CA GLU A 145 6.16 -20.37 -30.99
C GLU A 145 7.64 -20.59 -31.31
N GLY A 146 8.20 -21.67 -30.79
CA GLY A 146 9.55 -22.09 -31.15
C GLY A 146 10.70 -21.55 -30.30
N LEU A 147 10.53 -21.32 -28.99
CA LEU A 147 11.65 -21.65 -28.10
C LEU A 147 11.72 -23.17 -28.02
N LYS A 148 12.29 -23.78 -29.08
CA LYS A 148 12.90 -25.10 -29.02
C LYS A 148 13.69 -25.10 -27.73
N ARG A 149 13.21 -25.88 -26.76
CA ARG A 149 13.96 -26.27 -25.57
C ARG A 149 15.37 -26.52 -26.09
N ALA A 150 16.33 -25.68 -25.71
CA ALA A 150 17.71 -26.01 -25.99
C ALA A 150 17.87 -27.38 -25.36
N GLU A 151 17.93 -28.42 -26.20
CA GLU A 151 18.44 -29.70 -25.78
C GLU A 151 19.74 -29.33 -25.11
N TYR A 152 19.82 -29.58 -23.81
CA TYR A 152 21.10 -29.62 -23.14
C TYR A 152 21.85 -30.68 -23.93
N HIS A 153 22.69 -30.24 -24.87
CA HIS A 153 23.74 -31.06 -25.39
C HIS A 153 24.41 -31.63 -24.16
N ASP A 154 24.32 -32.94 -24.02
CA ASP A 154 24.93 -33.69 -22.94
C ASP A 154 26.29 -33.05 -22.65
N LEU A 155 26.42 -32.52 -21.42
CA LEU A 155 27.70 -32.08 -20.92
C LEU A 155 28.71 -33.17 -21.25
N PRO A 156 29.87 -32.84 -21.84
CA PRO A 156 30.87 -33.83 -22.21
C PRO A 156 31.07 -34.74 -21.01
N SER A 157 30.80 -36.02 -21.23
CA SER A 157 30.75 -37.05 -20.19
C SER A 157 31.96 -36.89 -19.29
N LEU A 158 31.73 -36.41 -18.05
CA LEU A 158 32.77 -36.35 -17.03
C LEU A 158 33.39 -37.74 -16.98
N LYS A 159 34.69 -37.85 -17.28
CA LYS A 159 35.42 -39.12 -17.15
C LYS A 159 35.21 -39.58 -15.71
N LYS A 160 34.57 -40.73 -15.54
CA LYS A 160 34.41 -41.37 -14.22
C LYS A 160 35.55 -42.35 -14.04
N ASN A 161 36.12 -42.38 -12.84
CA ASN A 161 37.10 -43.42 -12.48
C ASN A 161 36.40 -44.78 -12.33
N ALA A 162 37.18 -45.85 -12.10
CA ALA A 162 36.66 -47.21 -11.94
C ALA A 162 35.66 -47.36 -10.76
N SER A 163 35.63 -46.40 -9.82
CA SER A 163 34.66 -46.34 -8.71
C SER A 163 33.43 -45.48 -8.99
N GLY A 164 33.30 -44.90 -10.19
CA GLY A 164 32.12 -44.15 -10.63
C GLY A 164 32.08 -42.68 -10.19
N GLU A 165 33.15 -42.17 -9.59
CA GLU A 165 33.26 -40.78 -9.14
C GLU A 165 33.77 -39.89 -10.27
N PRO A 166 33.28 -38.64 -10.38
CA PRO A 166 33.74 -37.70 -11.40
C PRO A 166 35.21 -37.35 -11.17
N VAL A 167 36.06 -37.61 -12.15
CA VAL A 167 37.47 -37.21 -12.13
C VAL A 167 37.51 -35.71 -12.37
N VAL A 168 37.91 -34.95 -11.35
CA VAL A 168 38.20 -33.53 -11.48
C VAL A 168 39.60 -33.41 -12.05
N GLU A 169 39.73 -33.08 -13.33
CA GLU A 169 41.04 -32.80 -13.94
C GLU A 169 41.69 -31.64 -13.19
N THR A 170 42.93 -31.85 -12.76
CA THR A 170 43.67 -30.78 -12.09
C THR A 170 44.04 -29.71 -13.11
N PHE A 171 44.14 -28.45 -12.65
CA PHE A 171 44.45 -27.32 -13.54
C PHE A 171 45.75 -27.52 -14.34
N GLU A 172 46.71 -28.26 -13.80
CA GLU A 172 47.97 -28.61 -14.47
C GLU A 172 47.79 -29.62 -15.61
N GLU A 173 46.85 -30.57 -15.49
CA GLU A 173 46.52 -31.52 -16.57
C GLU A 173 45.81 -30.83 -17.73
N PHE A 174 44.85 -29.95 -17.43
CA PHE A 174 44.15 -29.16 -18.44
C PHE A 174 45.08 -28.29 -19.29
N MET A 175 46.15 -27.77 -18.68
CA MET A 175 47.14 -26.92 -19.36
C MET A 175 48.17 -27.69 -20.20
N ARG A 176 48.26 -29.03 -20.08
CA ARG A 176 49.16 -29.85 -20.91
C ARG A 176 48.53 -30.34 -22.22
N GLU A 177 47.20 -30.32 -22.34
CA GLU A 177 46.48 -30.80 -23.53
C GLU A 177 46.22 -29.72 -24.60
N LYS A 178 46.72 -28.48 -24.40
CA LYS A 178 46.68 -27.40 -25.41
C LYS A 178 48.05 -27.17 -26.05
#